data_AF-A0A8J5HZZ6-F1
#
_entry.id   AF-A0A8J5HZZ6-F1
#
_cell.length_a   1.000
_cell.length_b   1.000
_cell.length_c   1.000
_cell.angle_alpha   90.00
_cell.angle_beta   90.00
_cell.angle_gamma   90.00
#
_symmetry.space_group_name_H-M   'P 1'
#
loop_
_entity.id
_entity.type
_entity.pdbx_description
1 polymer ?
#
loop_
_entity_poly.entity_id
_entity_poly.type
_entity_poly.pdbx_seq_one_letter_code
_entity_poly.pdbx_strand_id
1 'polypeptide(L)'
;MLVAAGKDTNFQIEVWDLILAQHRYWRGRKETAEDVFNLLKLNNEGEQLFKSRILDVWVSYVVGLNKKNADEKYYSDERLEEMFVQAKNSIFTRGLAIKLEQEMWRSQGKTADDLYNFLKLDKRGFYDLFEGPAVVTWVSYATKLNNRKEHPVQFAVISELEKRFNYLDLA
;
A
#
# COMPACT_ATOMS: atom_id res chain seq x y z
N MET A 1 -0.10 28.03 4.49
CA MET A 1 0.44 26.66 4.48
C MET A 1 1.17 26.46 5.80
N LEU A 2 0.56 25.79 6.79
CA LEU A 2 1.10 25.63 8.16
C LEU A 2 1.88 24.31 8.31
N VAL A 3 2.76 24.01 7.37
CA VAL A 3 3.68 22.85 7.45
C VAL A 3 4.95 23.19 8.25
N ALA A 4 5.11 24.43 8.72
CA ALA A 4 6.35 24.87 9.36
C ALA A 4 6.38 24.85 10.91
N ALA A 5 5.30 24.47 11.59
CA ALA A 5 5.26 24.47 13.07
C ALA A 5 5.49 23.07 13.64
N GLY A 6 6.73 22.58 13.53
CA GLY A 6 7.13 21.25 14.01
C GLY A 6 8.44 21.26 14.79
N LYS A 7 8.73 22.32 15.56
CA LYS A 7 9.98 22.41 16.33
C LYS A 7 9.88 22.81 17.81
N ASP A 8 8.70 23.14 18.34
CA ASP A 8 8.58 23.40 19.79
C ASP A 8 7.30 22.77 20.36
N THR A 9 7.49 21.79 21.25
CA THR A 9 6.46 20.95 21.88
C THR A 9 5.81 21.61 23.09
N ASN A 10 5.41 22.88 23.02
CA ASN A 10 4.85 23.56 24.20
C ASN A 10 3.67 24.51 23.99
N PHE A 11 2.98 24.43 22.85
CA PHE A 11 1.71 25.14 22.65
C PHE A 11 0.61 24.15 22.29
N GLN A 12 -0.15 23.72 23.31
CA GLN A 12 -1.40 23.00 23.17
C GLN A 12 -2.54 23.95 22.74
N ILE A 13 -2.39 24.59 21.59
CA ILE A 13 -3.50 24.51 20.65
C ILE A 13 -3.32 23.13 20.06
N GLU A 14 -4.19 22.17 20.39
CA GLU A 14 -3.99 20.79 20.02
C GLU A 14 -3.77 20.72 18.50
N VAL A 15 -2.62 20.18 18.07
CA VAL A 15 -2.28 20.02 16.65
C VAL A 15 -3.43 19.37 15.87
N TRP A 16 -4.23 18.54 16.56
CA TRP A 16 -5.47 17.95 16.08
C TRP A 16 -6.56 18.96 15.69
N ASP A 17 -6.79 20.00 16.49
CA ASP A 17 -7.78 21.05 16.16
C ASP A 17 -7.41 21.79 14.88
N LEU A 18 -6.10 22.04 14.70
CA LEU A 18 -5.57 22.67 13.50
C LEU A 18 -5.72 21.77 12.27
N ILE A 19 -5.42 20.47 12.40
CA ILE A 19 -5.63 19.47 11.35
C ILE A 19 -7.12 19.38 10.95
N LEU A 20 -8.03 19.35 11.93
CA LEU A 20 -9.48 19.29 11.68
C LEU A 20 -10.01 20.57 11.03
N ALA A 21 -9.49 21.74 11.41
CA ALA A 21 -9.79 23.00 10.74
C ALA A 21 -9.33 22.99 9.27
N GLN A 22 -8.12 22.50 9.01
CA GLN A 22 -7.58 22.35 7.66
C GLN A 22 -8.43 21.39 6.81
N HIS A 23 -8.85 20.24 7.36
CA HIS A 23 -9.77 19.30 6.69
C HIS A 23 -11.13 19.93 6.38
N ARG A 24 -11.69 20.73 7.29
CA ARG A 24 -12.95 21.47 7.05
C ARG A 24 -12.79 22.48 5.92
N TYR A 25 -11.66 23.18 5.88
CA TYR A 25 -11.35 24.13 4.81
C TYR A 25 -11.30 23.44 3.44
N TRP A 26 -10.56 22.34 3.32
CA TRP A 26 -10.48 21.57 2.07
C TRP A 26 -11.84 20.99 1.65
N ARG A 27 -12.62 20.43 2.60
CA ARG A 27 -14.00 19.97 2.32
C ARG A 27 -14.93 21.08 1.85
N GLY A 28 -14.87 22.26 2.46
CA GLY A 28 -15.69 23.41 2.06
C GLY A 28 -15.42 23.87 0.62
N ARG A 29 -14.19 23.65 0.15
CA ARG A 29 -13.75 23.93 -1.22
C ARG A 29 -13.96 22.75 -2.19
N LYS A 30 -14.44 21.60 -1.69
CA LYS A 30 -14.62 20.36 -2.46
C LYS A 30 -13.32 19.84 -3.08
N GLU A 31 -12.18 20.07 -2.43
CA GLU A 31 -10.87 19.58 -2.89
C GLU A 31 -10.87 18.04 -2.88
N THR A 32 -10.47 17.42 -3.98
CA THR A 32 -10.37 15.96 -4.08
C THR A 32 -9.15 15.43 -3.32
N ALA A 33 -9.07 14.10 -3.20
CA ALA A 33 -7.86 13.45 -2.68
C ALA A 33 -6.62 13.83 -3.49
N GLU A 34 -6.73 13.89 -4.82
CA GLU A 34 -5.64 14.28 -5.72
C GLU A 34 -5.27 15.77 -5.56
N ASP A 35 -6.26 16.66 -5.46
CA ASP A 35 -6.01 18.09 -5.25
C ASP A 35 -5.23 18.31 -3.95
N VAL A 36 -5.62 17.65 -2.86
CA VAL A 36 -4.92 17.78 -1.57
C VAL A 36 -3.57 17.07 -1.58
N PHE A 37 -3.41 15.97 -2.32
CA PHE A 37 -2.11 15.30 -2.51
C PHE A 37 -1.09 16.25 -3.15
N ASN A 38 -1.52 16.93 -4.22
CA ASN A 38 -0.72 17.90 -4.95
C ASN A 38 -0.50 19.19 -4.12
N LEU A 39 -1.53 19.66 -3.41
CA LEU A 39 -1.44 20.84 -2.53
C LEU A 39 -0.41 20.63 -1.40
N LEU A 40 -0.33 19.42 -0.88
CA LEU A 40 0.64 19.02 0.14
C LEU A 40 2.02 18.72 -0.46
N LYS A 41 2.18 18.83 -1.78
CA LYS A 41 3.44 18.60 -2.52
C LYS A 41 4.04 17.22 -2.31
N LEU A 42 3.19 16.23 -2.02
CA LEU A 42 3.60 14.85 -1.75
C LEU A 42 4.23 14.17 -2.98
N ASN A 43 3.94 14.68 -4.17
CA ASN A 43 4.58 14.28 -5.43
C ASN A 43 6.09 14.58 -5.50
N ASN A 44 6.61 15.51 -4.68
CA ASN A 44 8.02 15.94 -4.70
C ASN A 44 8.88 15.24 -3.65
N GLU A 45 8.30 14.41 -2.77
CA GLU A 45 9.01 13.84 -1.62
C GLU A 45 9.75 12.52 -1.92
N GLY A 46 9.54 11.95 -3.12
CA GLY A 46 10.24 10.76 -3.58
C GLY A 46 10.22 9.62 -2.55
N GLU A 47 11.39 9.07 -2.22
CA GLU A 47 11.51 7.97 -1.25
C GLU A 47 11.26 8.39 0.22
N GLN A 48 11.37 9.68 0.56
CA GLN A 48 11.14 10.18 1.92
C GLN A 48 9.66 10.40 2.24
N LEU A 49 8.78 10.30 1.24
CA LEU A 49 7.34 10.44 1.36
C LEU A 49 6.76 9.57 2.50
N PHE A 50 7.29 8.35 2.68
CA PHE A 50 6.80 7.40 3.69
C PHE A 50 7.30 7.66 5.11
N LYS A 51 8.19 8.63 5.29
CA LYS A 51 8.58 9.16 6.61
C LYS A 51 7.90 10.49 6.89
N SER A 52 7.11 11.00 5.95
CA SER A 52 6.49 12.30 6.03
C SER A 52 5.23 12.24 6.87
N ARG A 53 5.23 12.99 7.98
CA ARG A 53 4.01 13.23 8.76
C ARG A 53 2.92 13.94 7.95
N ILE A 54 3.27 14.51 6.79
CA ILE A 54 2.33 15.16 5.87
C ILE A 54 1.50 14.12 5.12
N LEU A 55 2.06 12.94 4.84
CA LEU A 55 1.32 11.82 4.28
C LEU A 55 0.20 11.39 5.24
N ASP A 56 0.44 11.36 6.55
CA ASP A 56 -0.59 11.04 7.55
C ASP A 56 -1.74 12.07 7.56
N VAL A 57 -1.43 13.34 7.32
CA VAL A 57 -2.43 14.42 7.19
C VAL A 57 -3.27 14.23 5.93
N TRP A 58 -2.64 13.82 4.82
CA TRP A 58 -3.36 13.48 3.59
C TRP A 58 -4.24 12.25 3.77
N VAL A 59 -3.72 11.16 4.33
CA VAL A 59 -4.50 9.92 4.59
C VAL A 59 -5.70 10.24 5.48
N SER A 60 -5.50 10.98 6.58
CA SER A 60 -6.60 11.36 7.47
C SER A 60 -7.61 12.30 6.82
N TYR A 61 -7.19 13.14 5.86
CA TYR A 61 -8.10 13.94 5.05
C TYR A 61 -8.96 13.08 4.13
N VAL A 62 -8.32 12.16 3.40
CA VAL A 62 -8.99 11.22 2.48
C VAL A 62 -10.00 10.36 3.26
N VAL A 63 -9.63 9.88 4.45
CA VAL A 63 -10.54 9.23 5.40
C VAL A 63 -11.68 10.16 5.82
N GLY A 64 -11.38 11.43 6.11
CA GLY A 64 -12.33 12.43 6.56
C GLY A 64 -13.25 13.02 5.48
N LEU A 65 -12.98 12.82 4.19
CA LEU A 65 -13.86 13.23 3.09
C LEU A 65 -15.23 12.53 3.15
N ASN A 66 -15.33 11.41 3.88
CA ASN A 66 -16.58 10.74 4.21
C ASN A 66 -16.83 10.71 5.73
N LYS A 67 -17.65 11.61 6.27
CA LYS A 67 -18.11 11.56 7.69
C LYS A 67 -19.62 11.54 7.91
N LYS A 68 -20.44 11.48 6.85
CA LYS A 68 -21.88 11.20 6.98
C LYS A 68 -22.36 9.92 6.29
N ASN A 69 -21.50 9.27 5.49
CA ASN A 69 -21.75 8.03 4.75
C ASN A 69 -20.47 7.19 4.61
N ALA A 70 -19.60 7.15 5.63
CA ALA A 70 -18.45 6.22 5.59
C ALA A 70 -18.95 4.81 5.92
N ASP A 71 -19.72 4.24 5.00
CA ASP A 71 -19.84 2.80 4.91
C ASP A 71 -18.42 2.24 4.79
N GLU A 72 -18.11 1.19 5.54
CA GLU A 72 -16.92 0.34 5.36
C GLU A 72 -16.69 -0.03 3.86
N LYS A 73 -17.75 0.06 3.06
CA LYS A 73 -17.79 -0.05 1.59
C LYS A 73 -16.82 0.87 0.83
N TYR A 74 -16.46 2.06 1.31
CA TYR A 74 -15.59 2.99 0.57
C TYR A 74 -14.10 2.61 0.59
N TYR A 75 -13.69 1.85 1.60
CA TYR A 75 -12.37 1.21 1.72
C TYR A 75 -12.50 -0.30 1.73
N SER A 76 -13.54 -0.81 1.05
CA SER A 76 -13.61 -2.24 0.73
C SER A 76 -12.33 -2.64 0.03
N ASP A 77 -11.88 -3.87 0.30
CA ASP A 77 -10.65 -4.41 -0.27
C ASP A 77 -10.65 -4.24 -1.80
N GLU A 78 -11.82 -4.42 -2.44
CA GLU A 78 -11.99 -4.23 -3.88
C GLU A 78 -11.65 -2.81 -4.37
N ARG A 79 -12.03 -1.77 -3.61
CA ARG A 79 -11.73 -0.37 -4.00
C ARG A 79 -10.27 -0.01 -3.79
N LEU A 80 -9.64 -0.55 -2.74
CA LEU A 80 -8.21 -0.38 -2.52
C LEU A 80 -7.42 -1.08 -3.63
N GLU A 81 -7.84 -2.27 -4.05
CA GLU A 81 -7.26 -2.98 -5.20
C GLU A 81 -7.38 -2.17 -6.49
N GLU A 82 -8.55 -1.62 -6.81
CA GLU A 82 -8.74 -0.73 -7.98
C GLU A 82 -7.80 0.49 -7.93
N MET A 83 -7.67 1.12 -6.76
CA MET A 83 -6.80 2.27 -6.57
C MET A 83 -5.32 1.90 -6.80
N PHE A 84 -4.87 0.75 -6.30
CA PHE A 84 -3.50 0.28 -6.52
C PHE A 84 -3.24 -0.06 -7.99
N VAL A 85 -4.22 -0.65 -8.68
CA VAL A 85 -4.14 -0.92 -10.14
C VAL A 85 -3.90 0.39 -10.89
N GLN A 86 -4.67 1.45 -10.60
CA GLN A 86 -4.49 2.74 -11.26
C GLN A 86 -3.13 3.38 -10.90
N ALA A 87 -2.75 3.36 -9.63
CA ALA A 87 -1.49 3.94 -9.17
C ALA A 87 -0.25 3.20 -9.73
N LYS A 88 -0.37 1.93 -10.11
CA LYS A 88 0.69 1.15 -10.78
C LYS A 88 0.96 1.61 -12.23
N ASN A 89 0.05 2.36 -12.86
CA ASN A 89 0.20 2.87 -14.22
C ASN A 89 1.20 4.04 -14.33
N SER A 90 1.45 4.78 -13.25
CA SER A 90 2.45 5.86 -13.22
C SER A 90 3.79 5.38 -12.67
N ILE A 91 4.89 5.74 -13.34
CA ILE A 91 6.25 5.37 -12.92
C ILE A 91 6.62 5.95 -11.55
N PHE A 92 6.02 7.07 -11.16
CA PHE A 92 6.31 7.76 -9.90
C PHE A 92 5.60 7.11 -8.70
N THR A 93 4.43 6.53 -8.91
CA THR A 93 3.58 5.95 -7.85
C THR A 93 3.61 4.43 -7.81
N ARG A 94 4.10 3.77 -8.87
CA ARG A 94 4.12 2.30 -8.99
C ARG A 94 4.81 1.59 -7.82
N GLY A 95 6.02 2.04 -7.47
CA GLY A 95 6.78 1.41 -6.38
C GLY A 95 6.06 1.47 -5.04
N LEU A 96 5.35 2.56 -4.78
CA LEU A 96 4.53 2.72 -3.58
C LEU A 96 3.28 1.84 -3.63
N ALA A 97 2.54 1.89 -4.73
CA ALA A 97 1.30 1.12 -4.88
C ALA A 97 1.53 -0.37 -4.61
N ILE A 98 2.64 -0.93 -5.12
CA ILE A 98 3.06 -2.32 -4.85
C ILE A 98 3.32 -2.53 -3.34
N LYS A 99 4.04 -1.62 -2.67
CA LYS A 99 4.34 -1.76 -1.23
C LYS A 99 3.08 -1.73 -0.37
N LEU A 100 2.14 -0.83 -0.66
CA LEU A 100 0.88 -0.68 0.08
C LEU A 100 -0.05 -1.87 -0.14
N GLU A 101 -0.19 -2.31 -1.39
CA GLU A 101 -0.96 -3.50 -1.74
C GLU A 101 -0.45 -4.74 -1.00
N GLN A 102 0.87 -4.93 -0.93
CA GLN A 102 1.48 -5.99 -0.13
C GLN A 102 1.27 -5.83 1.39
N GLU A 103 1.24 -4.61 1.93
CA GLU A 103 0.91 -4.41 3.35
C GLU A 103 -0.56 -4.72 3.63
N MET A 104 -1.47 -4.38 2.71
CA MET A 104 -2.88 -4.70 2.80
C MET A 104 -3.08 -6.22 2.86
N TRP A 105 -2.53 -6.98 1.89
CA TRP A 105 -2.57 -8.43 1.91
C TRP A 105 -2.03 -9.04 3.20
N ARG A 106 -0.91 -8.49 3.71
CA ARG A 106 -0.34 -8.93 4.98
C ARG A 106 -1.28 -8.66 6.16
N SER A 107 -1.89 -7.48 6.23
CA SER A 107 -2.82 -7.12 7.30
C SER A 107 -4.08 -7.99 7.31
N GLN A 108 -4.50 -8.47 6.13
CA GLN A 108 -5.58 -9.45 5.97
C GLN A 108 -5.13 -10.88 6.32
N GLY A 109 -3.86 -11.10 6.67
CA GLY A 109 -3.31 -12.40 6.99
C GLY A 109 -3.06 -13.30 5.77
N LYS A 110 -3.06 -12.76 4.53
CA LYS A 110 -2.82 -13.56 3.33
C LYS A 110 -1.43 -14.18 3.36
N THR A 111 -1.37 -15.49 3.16
CA THR A 111 -0.14 -16.26 3.05
C THR A 111 0.46 -16.16 1.63
N ALA A 112 1.67 -16.68 1.44
CA ALA A 112 2.25 -16.83 0.10
C ALA A 112 1.39 -17.78 -0.76
N ASP A 113 0.77 -18.79 -0.15
CA ASP A 113 -0.12 -19.74 -0.82
C ASP A 113 -1.44 -19.07 -1.25
N ASP A 114 -2.02 -18.22 -0.40
CA ASP A 114 -3.23 -17.45 -0.76
C ASP A 114 -2.97 -16.55 -1.95
N LEU A 115 -1.83 -15.84 -1.95
CA LEU A 115 -1.50 -14.93 -3.04
C LEU A 115 -1.15 -15.69 -4.34
N TYR A 116 -0.57 -16.88 -4.25
CA TYR A 116 -0.31 -17.74 -5.40
C TYR A 116 -1.61 -18.05 -6.17
N ASN A 117 -2.65 -18.46 -5.43
CA ASN A 117 -3.98 -18.75 -5.99
C ASN A 117 -4.71 -17.48 -6.44
N PHE A 118 -4.64 -16.40 -5.66
CA PHE A 118 -5.27 -15.12 -6.00
C PHE A 118 -4.75 -14.56 -7.34
N LEU A 119 -3.44 -14.69 -7.58
CA LEU A 119 -2.79 -14.29 -8.83
C LEU A 119 -2.97 -15.33 -9.96
N LYS A 120 -3.75 -16.38 -9.72
CA LYS A 120 -4.08 -17.47 -10.67
C LYS A 120 -2.83 -18.18 -11.20
N LEU A 121 -1.77 -18.29 -10.39
CA LEU A 121 -0.55 -18.99 -10.77
C LEU A 121 -0.76 -20.51 -10.79
N ASP A 122 -1.69 -21.02 -9.98
CA ASP A 122 -2.14 -22.42 -9.95
C ASP A 122 -2.77 -22.89 -11.26
N LYS A 123 -3.25 -21.96 -12.09
CA LYS A 123 -3.90 -22.26 -13.37
C LYS A 123 -2.93 -22.25 -14.54
N ARG A 124 -1.66 -21.95 -14.30
CA ARG A 124 -0.63 -21.89 -15.35
C ARG A 124 0.09 -23.22 -15.44
N GLY A 125 0.46 -23.61 -16.66
CA GLY A 125 1.40 -24.71 -16.86
C GLY A 125 2.77 -24.34 -16.30
N PHE A 126 3.61 -25.35 -16.03
CA PHE A 126 4.96 -25.14 -15.50
C PHE A 126 5.79 -24.15 -16.32
N TYR A 127 5.75 -24.27 -17.66
CA TYR A 127 6.50 -23.38 -18.56
C TYR A 127 5.98 -21.93 -18.54
N ASP A 128 4.67 -21.72 -18.41
CA ASP A 128 4.05 -20.39 -18.42
C ASP A 128 4.02 -19.72 -17.02
N LEU A 129 4.36 -20.50 -15.98
CA LEU A 129 4.33 -20.06 -14.59
C LEU A 129 5.28 -18.88 -14.37
N PHE A 130 6.47 -18.96 -14.95
CA PHE A 130 7.53 -17.98 -14.76
C PHE A 130 7.42 -16.78 -15.70
N GLU A 131 6.35 -16.71 -16.49
CA GLU A 131 6.13 -15.62 -17.42
C GLU A 131 5.24 -14.50 -16.85
N GLY A 132 5.68 -13.26 -17.06
CA GLY A 132 4.89 -12.07 -16.79
C GLY A 132 4.89 -11.56 -15.35
N PRO A 133 4.11 -10.50 -15.06
CA PRO A 133 4.25 -9.73 -13.82
C PRO A 133 3.69 -10.42 -12.57
N ALA A 134 2.78 -11.39 -12.72
CA ALA A 134 2.12 -12.05 -11.59
C ALA A 134 3.10 -12.84 -10.72
N VAL A 135 3.99 -13.64 -11.32
CA VAL A 135 5.01 -14.39 -10.58
C VAL A 135 5.99 -13.45 -9.87
N VAL A 136 6.35 -12.32 -10.49
CA VAL A 136 7.22 -11.31 -9.88
C VAL A 136 6.57 -10.70 -8.62
N THR A 137 5.29 -10.38 -8.69
CA THR A 137 4.51 -9.90 -7.54
C THR A 137 4.46 -10.94 -6.42
N TRP A 138 4.22 -12.21 -6.76
CA TRP A 138 4.19 -13.31 -5.80
C TRP A 138 5.55 -13.52 -5.11
N VAL A 139 6.63 -13.63 -5.89
CA VAL A 139 8.01 -13.78 -5.38
C VAL A 139 8.36 -12.63 -4.42
N SER A 140 8.02 -11.39 -4.81
CA SER A 140 8.24 -10.21 -3.97
C SER A 140 7.50 -10.31 -2.64
N TYR A 141 6.23 -10.73 -2.65
CA TYR A 141 5.44 -10.88 -1.44
C TYR A 141 5.93 -12.02 -0.53
N ALA A 142 6.20 -13.19 -1.09
CA ALA A 142 6.72 -14.34 -0.34
C ALA A 142 8.05 -14.01 0.35
N THR A 143 8.96 -13.33 -0.37
CA THR A 143 10.22 -12.82 0.19
C THR A 143 9.97 -11.85 1.35
N LYS A 144 9.02 -10.92 1.19
CA LYS A 144 8.67 -9.94 2.22
C LYS A 144 8.11 -10.58 3.49
N LEU A 145 7.26 -11.61 3.36
CA LEU A 145 6.76 -12.37 4.50
C LEU A 145 7.90 -13.10 5.22
N ASN A 146 8.81 -13.73 4.47
CA ASN A 146 9.96 -14.43 5.03
C ASN A 146 10.90 -13.50 5.83
N ASN A 147 11.19 -12.32 5.29
CA ASN A 147 12.08 -11.33 5.91
C ASN A 147 11.53 -10.75 7.23
N ARG A 148 10.25 -10.98 7.54
CA ARG A 148 9.62 -10.52 8.80
C ARG A 148 9.55 -11.62 9.87
N LYS A 149 9.93 -12.86 9.55
CA LYS A 149 10.01 -13.95 10.54
C LYS A 149 11.20 -13.71 11.47
N GLU A 150 11.08 -14.15 12.71
CA GLU A 150 12.21 -14.16 13.67
C GLU A 150 13.38 -14.99 13.14
N HIS A 151 13.07 -16.07 12.42
CA HIS A 151 14.03 -16.91 11.72
C HIS A 151 13.64 -17.05 10.23
N PRO A 152 14.14 -16.15 9.35
CA PRO A 152 13.91 -16.25 7.92
C PRO A 152 14.47 -17.54 7.34
N VAL A 153 13.71 -18.16 6.43
CA VAL A 153 14.10 -19.39 5.72
C VAL A 153 15.00 -19.02 4.54
N GLN A 154 16.13 -19.71 4.39
CA GLN A 154 16.97 -19.60 3.21
C GLN A 154 16.24 -20.17 2.00
N PHE A 155 16.28 -19.49 0.86
CA PHE A 155 15.54 -19.90 -0.35
C PHE A 155 14.01 -20.02 -0.16
N ALA A 156 13.42 -19.20 0.70
CA ALA A 156 11.99 -19.29 1.03
C ALA A 156 11.06 -19.39 -0.19
N VAL A 157 11.34 -18.67 -1.27
CA VAL A 157 10.54 -18.73 -2.50
C VAL A 157 10.59 -20.12 -3.14
N ILE A 158 11.77 -20.77 -3.15
CA ILE A 158 11.93 -22.14 -3.65
C ILE A 158 11.18 -23.11 -2.73
N SER A 159 11.31 -22.97 -1.41
CA SER A 159 10.56 -23.79 -0.46
C SER A 159 9.04 -23.67 -0.62
N GLU A 160 8.53 -22.50 -1.02
CA GLU A 160 7.11 -22.32 -1.35
C GLU A 160 6.73 -23.02 -2.67
N LEU A 161 7.62 -23.05 -3.67
CA LEU A 161 7.40 -23.79 -4.93
C LEU A 161 7.46 -25.31 -4.72
N GLU A 162 8.36 -25.80 -3.87
CA GLU A 162 8.50 -27.23 -3.54
C GLU A 162 7.26 -27.84 -2.89
N LYS A 163 6.36 -27.01 -2.33
CA LYS A 163 5.03 -27.47 -1.87
C LYS A 163 4.13 -27.94 -3.03
N ARG A 164 4.46 -27.57 -4.28
CA ARG A 164 3.58 -27.66 -5.45
C ARG A 164 4.18 -28.46 -6.59
N PHE A 165 5.49 -28.37 -6.73
CA PHE A 165 6.26 -29.03 -7.77
C PHE A 165 7.19 -30.04 -7.14
N ASN A 166 7.40 -31.16 -7.82
CA ASN A 166 8.42 -32.10 -7.38
C ASN A 166 9.82 -31.50 -7.66
N TYR A 167 10.85 -32.03 -7.00
CA TYR A 167 12.22 -31.52 -7.16
C TYR A 167 12.74 -31.63 -8.61
N LEU A 168 12.30 -32.64 -9.37
CA LEU A 168 12.73 -32.86 -10.76
C LEU A 168 12.14 -31.83 -11.73
N ASP A 169 10.96 -31.29 -11.42
CA ASP A 169 10.35 -30.22 -12.20
C ASP A 169 11.08 -28.89 -11.94
N LEU A 170 11.67 -28.69 -10.76
CA LEU A 170 12.32 -27.42 -10.36
C LEU A 170 13.83 -27.35 -10.64
N ALA A 171 14.46 -28.44 -11.06
CA ALA A 171 15.91 -28.56 -11.29
C ALA A 171 16.32 -28.16 -12.72
#